data_AF-A0A959FRR3-F1
#
_entry.id   AF-A0A959FRR3-F1
#
_cell.length_a   1.000
_cell.length_b   1.000
_cell.length_c   1.000
_cell.angle_alpha   90.00
_cell.angle_beta   90.00
_cell.angle_gamma   90.00
#
_symmetry.space_group_name_H-M   'P 1'
#
loop_
_entity.id
_entity.type
_entity.pdbx_description
1 polymer ?
#
loop_
_entity_poly.entity_id
_entity_poly.type
_entity_poly.pdbx_seq_one_letter_code
_entity_poly.pdbx_strand_id
1 'polypeptide(L)'
;MDLNYKTFGQGDPVIILHGLFGMLDNWQTIGKKLAEHHTVYLVDQRNHGRSPHLPDFNYHLLAEDLHQFMEDNWIHQAHIVGHSMGGKTAMQFALEFPDMVDKLVI
;
A
#
# COMPACT_ATOMS: atom_id res chain seq x y z
N MET A 1 -4.36 -1.84 11.31
CA MET A 1 -3.34 -2.60 12.08
C MET A 1 -1.95 -2.01 11.81
N ASP A 2 -0.96 -2.22 12.66
CA ASP A 2 0.40 -1.71 12.41
C ASP A 2 1.08 -2.53 11.30
N LEU A 3 1.12 -1.99 10.07
CA LEU A 3 1.70 -2.64 8.91
C LEU A 3 3.20 -2.34 8.82
N ASN A 4 3.99 -3.36 8.51
CA ASN A 4 5.40 -3.18 8.18
C ASN A 4 5.56 -2.50 6.82
N TYR A 5 6.44 -1.51 6.75
CA TYR A 5 6.72 -0.80 5.50
C TYR A 5 8.17 -0.33 5.39
N LYS A 6 8.58 0.01 4.17
CA LYS A 6 9.80 0.79 3.90
C LYS A 6 9.42 2.07 3.18
N THR A 7 10.10 3.17 3.51
CA THR A 7 9.92 4.46 2.84
C THR A 7 11.21 4.90 2.15
N PHE A 8 11.06 5.56 1.00
CA PHE A 8 12.15 6.09 0.19
C PHE A 8 11.76 7.45 -0.42
N GLY A 9 12.74 8.30 -0.67
CA GLY A 9 12.54 9.53 -1.43
C GLY A 9 11.80 10.64 -0.70
N GLN A 10 11.49 11.70 -1.43
CA GLN A 10 10.75 12.88 -0.97
C GLN A 10 9.87 13.39 -2.11
N GLY A 11 8.63 13.79 -1.81
CA GLY A 11 7.68 14.33 -2.78
C GLY A 11 6.26 13.83 -2.53
N ASP A 12 5.44 13.80 -3.57
CA ASP A 12 4.07 13.29 -3.47
C ASP A 12 4.07 11.79 -3.12
N PRO A 13 3.15 11.32 -2.25
CA PRO A 13 3.17 9.96 -1.74
C PRO A 13 2.70 8.93 -2.77
N VAL A 14 3.46 7.85 -2.90
CA VAL A 14 3.13 6.66 -3.71
C VAL A 14 3.14 5.45 -2.79
N ILE A 15 2.02 4.72 -2.72
CA ILE A 15 1.91 3.48 -1.93
C ILE A 15 1.87 2.30 -2.89
N ILE A 16 2.73 1.30 -2.66
CA ILE A 16 2.79 0.09 -3.49
C ILE A 16 2.33 -1.13 -2.70
N LEU A 17 1.30 -1.80 -3.22
CA LEU A 17 0.69 -3.01 -2.68
C LEU A 17 1.05 -4.24 -3.52
N HIS A 18 1.80 -5.17 -2.92
CA HIS A 18 2.23 -6.40 -3.58
C HIS A 18 1.08 -7.41 -3.82
N GLY A 19 1.37 -8.48 -4.58
CA GLY A 19 0.43 -9.58 -4.83
C GLY A 19 0.41 -10.64 -3.73
N LEU A 20 -0.49 -11.62 -3.85
CA LEU A 20 -0.55 -12.77 -2.94
C LEU A 20 0.79 -13.51 -2.91
N PHE A 21 1.23 -13.93 -1.72
CA PHE A 21 2.56 -14.52 -1.46
C PHE A 21 3.75 -13.59 -1.73
N GLY A 22 3.49 -12.32 -2.06
CA GLY A 22 4.51 -11.29 -2.17
C GLY A 22 4.85 -10.64 -0.83
N MET A 23 5.79 -9.71 -0.88
CA MET A 23 6.17 -8.82 0.21
C MET A 23 6.77 -7.53 -0.36
N LEU A 24 6.97 -6.53 0.48
CA LEU A 24 7.52 -5.22 0.11
C LEU A 24 8.89 -5.34 -0.60
N ASP A 25 9.67 -6.38 -0.28
CA ASP A 25 11.00 -6.58 -0.85
C ASP A 25 10.97 -6.88 -2.36
N ASN A 26 9.84 -7.38 -2.89
CA ASN A 26 9.66 -7.60 -4.32
C ASN A 26 9.65 -6.30 -5.13
N TRP A 27 9.36 -5.16 -4.50
CA TRP A 27 9.16 -3.89 -5.16
C TRP A 27 10.32 -2.91 -4.98
N GLN A 28 11.40 -3.28 -4.28
CA GLN A 28 12.49 -2.35 -3.96
C GLN A 28 13.10 -1.65 -5.18
N THR A 29 13.35 -2.39 -6.27
CA THR A 29 13.97 -1.80 -7.48
C THR A 29 13.08 -0.75 -8.11
N ILE A 30 11.78 -1.03 -8.24
CA ILE A 30 10.80 -0.10 -8.80
C ILE A 30 10.59 1.07 -7.83
N GLY A 31 10.44 0.77 -6.53
CA GLY A 31 10.24 1.77 -5.50
C GLY A 31 11.38 2.78 -5.41
N LYS A 32 12.64 2.33 -5.47
CA LYS A 32 13.80 3.22 -5.48
C LYS A 32 13.86 4.12 -6.72
N LYS A 33 13.42 3.63 -7.87
CA LYS A 33 13.35 4.44 -9.10
C LYS A 33 12.26 5.51 -9.01
N LEU A 34 11.09 5.15 -8.50
CA LEU A 34 10.01 6.13 -8.27
C LEU A 34 10.38 7.16 -7.19
N ALA A 35 11.19 6.74 -6.20
CA ALA A 35 11.66 7.58 -5.12
C ALA A 35 12.61 8.70 -5.55
N GLU A 36 13.05 8.73 -6.81
CA GLU A 36 13.75 9.88 -7.40
C GLU A 36 12.85 11.13 -7.48
N HIS A 37 11.52 10.95 -7.46
CA HIS A 37 10.53 12.04 -7.61
C HIS A 37 9.38 12.01 -6.60
N HIS A 38 9.26 10.95 -5.80
CA HIS A 38 8.12 10.70 -4.91
C HIS A 38 8.58 10.23 -3.52
N THR A 39 7.70 10.36 -2.52
CA THR A 39 7.84 9.58 -1.28
C THR A 39 7.16 8.23 -1.47
N VAL A 40 7.94 7.16 -1.58
CA VAL A 40 7.42 5.83 -1.89
C VAL A 40 7.34 4.97 -0.64
N TYR A 41 6.14 4.45 -0.37
CA TYR A 41 5.86 3.48 0.69
C TYR A 41 5.67 2.10 0.08
N LEU A 42 6.58 1.17 0.41
CA LEU A 42 6.42 -0.25 0.10
C LEU A 42 5.85 -0.94 1.33
N VAL A 43 4.65 -1.47 1.23
CA VAL A 43 3.89 -1.98 2.37
C VAL A 43 3.78 -3.50 2.29
N ASP A 44 4.10 -4.19 3.39
CA ASP A 44 3.67 -5.56 3.59
C ASP A 44 2.19 -5.55 3.99
N GLN A 45 1.32 -6.09 3.15
CA GLN A 45 -0.11 -6.21 3.50
C GLN A 45 -0.31 -7.25 4.62
N ARG A 46 -1.49 -7.25 5.26
CA ARG A 46 -1.84 -8.25 6.29
C ARG A 46 -1.47 -9.66 5.83
N ASN A 47 -1.00 -10.47 6.78
CA ASN A 47 -0.60 -11.87 6.57
C ASN A 47 0.59 -12.07 5.60
N HIS A 48 1.34 -11.01 5.30
CA HIS A 48 2.52 -11.08 4.44
C HIS A 48 3.72 -10.37 5.07
N GLY A 49 4.92 -10.80 4.65
CA GLY A 49 6.18 -10.25 5.12
C GLY A 49 6.25 -10.17 6.66
N ARG A 50 6.52 -8.97 7.18
CA ARG A 50 6.63 -8.73 8.62
C ARG A 50 5.41 -8.05 9.24
N SER A 51 4.34 -7.82 8.47
CA SER A 51 3.07 -7.35 9.01
C SER A 51 2.40 -8.43 9.85
N PRO A 52 1.51 -8.08 10.81
CA PRO A 52 0.86 -9.08 11.64
C PRO A 52 0.04 -10.11 10.85
N HIS A 53 -0.08 -11.31 11.42
CA HIS A 53 -0.77 -12.45 10.83
C HIS A 53 -2.03 -12.78 11.64
N LEU A 54 -3.19 -12.60 11.03
CA LEU A 54 -4.51 -12.78 11.62
C LEU A 54 -5.35 -13.75 10.77
N PRO A 55 -6.29 -14.51 11.38
CA PRO A 55 -7.11 -15.48 10.65
C PRO A 55 -8.06 -14.81 9.64
N ASP A 56 -8.47 -13.56 9.91
CA ASP A 56 -9.43 -12.85 9.07
C ASP A 56 -8.76 -12.19 7.86
N PHE A 57 -9.26 -12.55 6.68
CA PHE A 57 -8.72 -12.10 5.41
C PHE A 57 -9.81 -11.91 4.36
N ASN A 58 -10.05 -10.66 3.96
CA ASN A 58 -10.88 -10.28 2.82
C ASN A 58 -10.46 -8.89 2.31
N TYR A 59 -11.01 -8.43 1.19
CA TYR A 59 -10.60 -7.16 0.58
C TYR A 59 -11.04 -5.92 1.38
N HIS A 60 -12.19 -5.94 2.05
CA HIS A 60 -12.60 -4.84 2.95
C HIS A 60 -11.58 -4.65 4.07
N LEU A 61 -11.17 -5.76 4.69
CA LEU A 61 -10.18 -5.77 5.74
C LEU A 61 -8.80 -5.31 5.24
N LEU A 62 -8.40 -5.68 4.02
CA LEU A 62 -7.16 -5.18 3.40
C LEU A 62 -7.22 -3.67 3.11
N ALA A 63 -8.38 -3.17 2.66
CA ALA A 63 -8.59 -1.75 2.40
C ALA A 63 -8.60 -0.94 3.71
N GLU A 64 -9.24 -1.42 4.75
CA GLU A 64 -9.24 -0.78 6.07
C GLU A 64 -7.84 -0.72 6.68
N ASP A 65 -6.99 -1.73 6.48
CA ASP A 65 -5.60 -1.62 6.94
C ASP A 65 -4.83 -0.54 6.20
N LEU A 66 -5.08 -0.37 4.90
CA LEU A 66 -4.48 0.69 4.11
C LEU A 66 -4.98 2.07 4.56
N HIS A 67 -6.27 2.20 4.85
CA HIS A 67 -6.87 3.40 5.43
C HIS A 67 -6.18 3.77 6.75
N GLN A 68 -6.13 2.83 7.70
CA GLN A 68 -5.46 3.04 8.98
C GLN A 68 -3.97 3.38 8.78
N PHE A 69 -3.28 2.69 7.86
CA PHE A 69 -1.89 2.97 7.54
C PHE A 69 -1.71 4.41 7.05
N MET A 70 -2.60 4.91 6.19
CA MET A 70 -2.54 6.28 5.69
C MET A 70 -2.79 7.29 6.80
N GLU A 71 -3.77 7.05 7.68
CA GLU A 71 -4.05 7.90 8.85
C GLU A 71 -2.85 7.94 9.81
N ASP A 72 -2.27 6.78 10.15
CA ASP A 72 -1.13 6.67 11.07
C ASP A 72 0.13 7.39 10.55
N ASN A 73 0.24 7.52 9.21
CA ASN A 73 1.36 8.18 8.53
C ASN A 73 1.02 9.59 8.06
N TRP A 74 -0.14 10.14 8.45
CA TRP A 74 -0.59 11.49 8.08
C TRP A 74 -0.64 11.71 6.55
N ILE A 75 -1.04 10.68 5.81
CA ILE A 75 -1.16 10.68 4.35
C ILE A 75 -2.63 10.92 3.99
N HIS A 76 -2.98 12.16 3.67
CA HIS A 76 -4.36 12.51 3.32
C HIS A 76 -4.79 12.00 1.93
N GLN A 77 -3.85 11.92 0.98
CA GLN A 77 -4.11 11.46 -0.38
C GLN A 77 -2.82 10.87 -0.97
N ALA A 78 -2.91 9.80 -1.77
CA ALA A 78 -1.74 9.20 -2.42
C ALA A 78 -2.02 8.63 -3.82
N HIS A 79 -0.95 8.42 -4.58
CA HIS A 79 -0.98 7.52 -5.73
C HIS A 79 -0.88 6.07 -5.23
N ILE A 80 -1.78 5.20 -5.67
CA ILE A 80 -1.81 3.80 -5.23
C ILE A 80 -1.48 2.89 -6.40
N VAL A 81 -0.45 2.07 -6.23
CA VAL A 81 -0.01 1.05 -7.18
C VAL A 81 -0.34 -0.31 -6.57
N GLY A 82 -1.15 -1.12 -7.26
CA GLY A 82 -1.55 -2.43 -6.75
C GLY A 82 -1.35 -3.53 -7.77
N HIS A 83 -0.65 -4.61 -7.39
CA HIS A 83 -0.46 -5.77 -8.27
C HIS A 83 -1.23 -6.99 -7.79
N SER A 84 -2.02 -7.62 -8.67
CA SER A 84 -2.78 -8.86 -8.37
C SER A 84 -3.69 -8.70 -7.14
N MET A 85 -3.39 -9.37 -6.02
CA MET A 85 -4.08 -9.16 -4.73
C MET A 85 -4.05 -7.68 -4.32
N GLY A 86 -2.89 -7.04 -4.38
CA GLY A 86 -2.75 -5.61 -4.08
C GLY A 86 -3.53 -4.73 -5.06
N GLY A 87 -3.72 -5.17 -6.30
CA GLY A 87 -4.58 -4.48 -7.27
C GLY A 87 -6.05 -4.52 -6.86
N LYS A 88 -6.53 -5.69 -6.41
CA LYS A 88 -7.88 -5.84 -5.86
C LYS A 88 -8.07 -5.06 -4.56
N THR A 89 -7.07 -5.04 -3.68
CA THR A 89 -7.04 -4.18 -2.49
C THR A 89 -7.17 -2.71 -2.88
N ALA A 90 -6.37 -2.24 -3.85
CA ALA A 90 -6.37 -0.85 -4.27
C ALA A 90 -7.70 -0.44 -4.92
N MET A 91 -8.32 -1.33 -5.72
CA MET A 91 -9.66 -1.10 -6.26
C MET A 91 -10.72 -1.06 -5.17
N GLN A 92 -10.67 -1.95 -4.17
CA GLN A 92 -11.58 -1.93 -3.03
C GLN A 92 -11.42 -0.63 -2.23
N PHE A 93 -10.18 -0.22 -1.96
CA PHE A 93 -9.85 1.00 -1.24
C PHE A 93 -10.37 2.25 -1.96
N ALA A 94 -10.21 2.34 -3.29
CA ALA A 94 -10.73 3.46 -4.07
C ALA A 94 -12.27 3.57 -4.06
N LEU A 95 -12.98 2.47 -3.83
CA LEU A 95 -14.44 2.48 -3.68
C LEU A 95 -14.90 2.92 -2.28
N GLU A 96 -14.14 2.58 -1.25
CA GLU A 96 -14.46 2.88 0.15
C GLU A 96 -13.97 4.25 0.61
N PHE A 97 -12.77 4.65 0.15
CA PHE A 97 -12.06 5.86 0.55
C PHE A 97 -11.62 6.67 -0.68
N PRO A 98 -12.55 7.07 -1.57
CA PRO A 98 -12.20 7.69 -2.85
C PRO A 98 -11.39 8.98 -2.72
N ASP A 99 -11.65 9.79 -1.68
CA ASP A 99 -10.96 11.07 -1.46
C ASP A 99 -9.47 10.92 -1.12
N MET A 100 -9.05 9.72 -0.70
CA MET A 100 -7.65 9.43 -0.35
C MET A 100 -6.84 8.92 -1.55
N VAL A 101 -7.45 8.76 -2.73
CA VAL A 101 -6.79 8.27 -3.95
C VAL A 101 -6.66 9.40 -4.97
N ASP A 102 -5.43 9.84 -5.25
CA ASP A 102 -5.17 10.79 -6.35
C ASP A 102 -5.10 10.06 -7.69
N LYS A 103 -4.36 8.95 -7.74
CA LYS A 103 -4.18 8.10 -8.92
C LYS A 103 -4.18 6.65 -8.53
N LEU A 104 -4.73 5.80 -9.40
CA LEU A 104 -4.78 4.36 -9.24
C LEU A 104 -4.08 3.67 -10.42
N VAL A 105 -3.13 2.79 -10.13
CA VAL A 105 -2.37 2.01 -11.13
C VAL A 105 -2.45 0.53 -10.76
N ILE A 106 -2.85 -0.31 -11.72
CA ILE A 106 -3.10 -1.76 -11.54
C ILE A 106 -2.26 -2.59 -12.51
#